data_AF-A0A0S4U7H0-F1
#
_entry.id   AF-A0A0S4U7H0-F1
#
_cell.length_a   1.000
_cell.length_b   1.000
_cell.length_c   1.000
_cell.angle_alpha   90.00
_cell.angle_beta   90.00
_cell.angle_gamma   90.00
#
_symmetry.space_group_name_H-M   'P 1'
#
loop_
_entity.id
_entity.type
_entity.pdbx_description
1 polymer ?
#
loop_
_entity_poly.entity_id
_entity_poly.type
_entity_poly.pdbx_seq_one_letter_code
_entity_poly.pdbx_strand_id
1 'polypeptide(L)'
;MRSTIEILDQARGTNSDYWVAKQVGSQPSVVSTWRSRGHVGPDAIVKLCELAKVPVAKGLALCAWETIKDKDLRDRIGNAVSFSRPLRAMNKVFSPAR
;
A
#
# COMPACT_ATOMS: atom_id res chain seq x y z
N MET A 1 -6.29 3.86 -3.34
CA MET A 1 -5.06 3.04 -3.27
C MET A 1 -5.00 2.49 -1.86
N ARG A 2 -4.81 1.18 -1.72
CA ARG A 2 -4.84 0.45 -0.43
C ARG A 2 -3.47 0.60 0.25
N SER A 3 -3.41 1.22 1.42
CA SER A 3 -2.19 1.74 2.10
C SER A 3 -1.21 0.64 2.51
N THR A 4 0.04 1.00 2.79
CA THR A 4 1.01 0.08 3.44
C THR A 4 0.54 -0.45 4.80
N ILE A 5 -0.39 0.25 5.47
CA ILE A 5 -1.03 -0.22 6.70
C ILE A 5 -1.91 -1.46 6.46
N GLU A 6 -2.54 -1.58 5.29
CA GLU A 6 -3.31 -2.79 4.97
C GLU A 6 -2.38 -4.01 4.81
N ILE A 7 -1.17 -3.80 4.27
CA ILE A 7 -0.15 -4.86 4.19
C ILE A 7 0.32 -5.23 5.60
N LEU A 8 0.50 -4.26 6.48
CA LEU A 8 0.82 -4.49 7.89
C LEU A 8 -0.27 -5.31 8.59
N ASP A 9 -1.54 -4.95 8.42
CA ASP A 9 -2.66 -5.66 9.03
C ASP A 9 -2.82 -7.09 8.48
N GLN A 10 -2.60 -7.27 7.18
CA GLN A 10 -2.59 -8.59 6.56
C GLN A 10 -1.41 -9.45 7.03
N ALA A 11 -0.22 -8.86 7.17
CA ALA A 11 0.97 -9.55 7.69
C ALA A 11 0.79 -9.94 9.17
N ARG A 12 0.13 -9.10 9.96
CA ARG A 12 -0.21 -9.39 11.36
C ARG A 12 -1.20 -10.54 11.47
N GLY A 13 -2.25 -10.52 10.65
CA GLY A 13 -3.40 -11.41 10.82
C GLY A 13 -4.01 -11.25 12.23
N THR A 14 -4.15 -12.37 12.94
CA THR A 14 -4.67 -12.43 14.32
C THR A 14 -3.57 -12.26 15.39
N ASN A 15 -2.31 -12.08 14.99
CA ASN A 15 -1.21 -11.88 15.93
C ASN A 15 -1.19 -10.45 16.51
N SER A 16 -0.26 -10.19 17.43
CA SER A 16 -0.04 -8.87 18.01
C SER A 16 0.96 -8.03 17.21
N ASP A 17 0.93 -6.72 17.39
CA ASP A 17 1.93 -5.81 16.82
C ASP A 17 3.34 -6.10 17.36
N TYR A 18 3.45 -6.63 18.59
CA TYR A 18 4.71 -7.12 19.16
C TYR A 18 5.28 -8.29 18.34
N TRP A 19 4.42 -9.24 17.95
CA TRP A 19 4.84 -10.35 17.10
C TRP A 19 5.37 -9.86 15.75
N VAL A 20 4.67 -8.90 15.13
CA VAL A 20 5.10 -8.30 13.86
C VAL A 20 6.44 -7.60 14.01
N ALA A 21 6.61 -6.79 15.06
CA ALA A 21 7.85 -6.09 15.36
C ALA A 21 9.05 -7.05 15.42
N LYS A 22 8.87 -8.22 16.05
CA LYS A 22 9.88 -9.28 16.11
C LYS A 22 10.22 -9.86 14.73
N GLN A 23 9.23 -10.07 13.86
CA GLN A 23 9.49 -10.62 12.51
C GLN A 23 10.30 -9.68 11.61
N VAL A 24 10.09 -8.37 11.77
CA VAL A 24 10.77 -7.33 10.97
C VAL A 24 12.00 -6.75 11.67
N GLY A 25 12.43 -7.33 12.80
CA GLY A 25 13.61 -6.89 13.54
C GLY A 25 13.49 -5.46 14.11
N SER A 26 12.27 -5.01 14.41
CA SER A 26 11.98 -3.66 14.91
C SER A 26 11.44 -3.67 16.34
N GLN A 27 11.43 -2.52 17.00
CA GLN A 27 10.79 -2.35 18.30
C GLN A 27 9.26 -2.19 18.15
N PRO A 28 8.44 -2.65 19.13
CA PRO A 28 6.98 -2.46 19.08
C PRO A 28 6.55 -0.99 18.97
N SER A 29 7.31 -0.06 19.58
CA SER A 29 7.08 1.38 19.47
C SER A 29 7.14 1.90 18.02
N VAL A 30 7.97 1.27 17.18
CA VAL A 30 8.09 1.60 15.77
C VAL A 30 6.82 1.18 15.02
N VAL A 31 6.25 0.01 15.33
CA VAL A 31 4.98 -0.45 14.74
C VAL A 31 3.83 0.48 15.14
N SER A 32 3.76 0.88 16.41
CA SER A 32 2.80 1.90 16.87
C SER A 32 2.96 3.23 16.12
N THR A 33 4.21 3.63 15.86
CA THR A 33 4.52 4.84 15.09
C THR A 33 4.04 4.73 13.64
N TRP A 34 4.25 3.58 12.98
CA TRP A 34 3.73 3.36 11.63
C TRP A 34 2.21 3.49 11.58
N ARG A 35 1.50 2.86 12.54
CA ARG A 35 0.04 2.98 12.64
C ARG A 35 -0.41 4.41 12.84
N SER A 36 0.23 5.15 13.75
CA SER A 36 -0.09 6.56 14.02
C SER A 36 0.17 7.45 12.81
N ARG A 37 1.24 7.19 12.06
CA ARG A 37 1.61 7.95 10.85
C ARG A 37 0.91 7.48 9.57
N GLY A 38 0.18 6.38 9.63
CA GLY A 38 -0.54 5.80 8.50
C GLY A 38 0.36 5.26 7.39
N HIS A 39 1.63 4.98 7.65
CA HIS A 39 2.55 4.39 6.66
C HIS A 39 3.65 3.54 7.32
N VAL A 40 4.15 2.56 6.58
CA VAL A 40 5.28 1.70 6.98
C VAL A 40 6.56 2.11 6.23
N GLY A 41 7.70 2.02 6.91
CA GLY A 41 9.00 2.29 6.32
C GLY A 41 9.39 1.26 5.24
N PRO A 42 10.19 1.68 4.24
CA PRO A 42 10.58 0.83 3.11
C PRO A 42 11.42 -0.39 3.53
N ASP A 43 12.19 -0.30 4.61
CA ASP A 43 13.01 -1.43 5.07
C ASP A 43 12.14 -2.58 5.62
N ALA A 44 11.03 -2.24 6.29
CA ALA A 44 10.12 -3.22 6.86
C ALA A 44 9.10 -3.75 5.83
N ILE A 45 8.77 -2.97 4.79
CA ILE A 45 7.71 -3.34 3.84
C ILE A 45 8.04 -4.63 3.07
N VAL A 46 9.31 -4.89 2.78
CA VAL A 46 9.75 -6.10 2.06
C VAL A 46 9.35 -7.34 2.86
N LYS A 47 9.71 -7.36 4.14
CA LYS A 47 9.40 -8.49 5.04
C LYS A 47 7.91 -8.63 5.30
N LEU A 48 7.19 -7.50 5.45
CA LEU A 48 5.73 -7.53 5.61
C LEU A 48 5.02 -8.04 4.35
N CYS A 49 5.50 -7.71 3.16
CA CYS A 49 4.97 -8.24 1.91
C CYS A 49 5.13 -9.76 1.83
N GLU A 50 6.28 -10.30 2.24
CA GLU A 50 6.51 -11.76 2.33
C GLU A 50 5.50 -12.43 3.27
N LEU A 51 5.33 -11.89 4.48
CA LEU A 51 4.38 -12.42 5.48
C LEU A 51 2.93 -12.34 5.00
N ALA A 52 2.55 -11.22 4.37
CA ALA A 52 1.22 -10.99 3.84
C ALA A 52 0.94 -11.74 2.53
N LYS A 53 1.95 -12.39 1.91
CA LYS A 53 1.87 -12.97 0.55
C LYS A 53 1.44 -11.93 -0.50
N VAL A 54 1.94 -10.72 -0.36
CA VAL A 54 1.74 -9.61 -1.30
C VAL A 54 3.00 -9.45 -2.16
N PRO A 55 2.89 -9.19 -3.47
CA PRO A 55 4.07 -8.91 -4.29
C PRO A 55 4.87 -7.72 -3.75
N VAL A 56 6.17 -7.90 -3.52
CA VAL A 56 7.06 -6.86 -2.95
C VAL A 56 7.03 -5.57 -3.78
N ALA A 57 6.97 -5.69 -5.11
CA ALA A 57 6.86 -4.55 -6.02
C ALA A 57 5.64 -3.66 -5.71
N LYS A 58 4.51 -4.26 -5.29
CA LYS A 58 3.31 -3.53 -4.89
C LYS A 58 3.53 -2.77 -3.57
N GLY A 59 4.17 -3.39 -2.59
CA GLY A 59 4.51 -2.74 -1.32
C GLY A 59 5.45 -1.55 -1.51
N LEU A 60 6.52 -1.73 -2.29
CA LEU A 60 7.47 -0.66 -2.60
C LEU A 60 6.83 0.49 -3.37
N ALA A 61 5.95 0.20 -4.33
CA ALA A 61 5.20 1.22 -5.05
C ALA A 61 4.30 2.04 -4.12
N LEU A 62 3.68 1.40 -3.12
CA LEU A 62 2.87 2.09 -2.10
C LEU A 62 3.73 2.95 -1.17
N CYS A 63 4.89 2.46 -0.72
CA CYS A 63 5.83 3.28 0.06
C CYS A 63 6.27 4.50 -0.75
N ALA A 64 6.68 4.32 -2.01
CA ALA A 64 7.07 5.43 -2.88
C ALA A 64 5.91 6.44 -3.03
N TRP A 65 4.70 5.95 -3.25
CA TRP A 65 3.50 6.77 -3.33
C TRP A 65 3.21 7.57 -2.04
N GLU A 66 3.43 6.98 -0.88
CA GLU A 66 3.25 7.63 0.44
C GLU A 66 4.33 8.68 0.72
N THR A 67 5.51 8.60 0.10
CA THR A 67 6.57 9.62 0.23
C THR A 67 6.37 10.87 -0.63
N ILE A 68 5.48 10.83 -1.62
CA ILE A 68 5.17 12.00 -2.47
C ILE A 68 4.33 12.99 -1.65
N LYS A 69 4.98 14.05 -1.17
CA LYS A 69 4.34 15.14 -0.40
C LYS A 69 3.62 16.16 -1.28
N ASP A 70 4.02 16.27 -2.54
CA ASP A 70 3.40 17.17 -3.51
C ASP A 70 2.06 16.59 -3.96
N LYS A 71 0.97 17.27 -3.60
CA LYS A 71 -0.39 16.83 -3.90
C LYS A 71 -0.68 16.84 -5.40
N ASP A 72 -0.22 17.85 -6.13
CA ASP A 72 -0.48 17.98 -7.56
C ASP A 72 0.27 16.89 -8.34
N LEU A 73 1.51 16.61 -7.97
CA LEU A 73 2.27 15.49 -8.53
C LEU A 73 1.59 14.16 -8.26
N ARG A 74 1.12 13.95 -7.01
CA ARG A 74 0.39 12.75 -6.62
C ARG A 74 -0.88 12.57 -7.44
N ASP A 75 -1.70 13.61 -7.59
CA ASP A 75 -2.93 13.56 -8.38
C ASP A 75 -2.65 13.32 -9.87
N ARG A 76 -1.60 13.93 -10.43
CA ARG A 76 -1.17 13.70 -11.83
C ARG A 76 -0.76 12.25 -12.06
N ILE A 77 0.08 11.69 -11.19
CA ILE A 77 0.49 10.29 -11.30
C ILE A 77 -0.74 9.40 -11.12
N GLY A 78 -1.57 9.64 -10.10
CA GLY A 78 -2.80 8.89 -9.86
C GLY A 78 -3.70 8.84 -11.09
N ASN A 79 -3.86 9.95 -11.80
CA ASN A 79 -4.58 10.02 -13.06
C ASN A 79 -3.90 9.26 -14.20
N ALA A 80 -2.57 9.31 -14.28
CA ALA A 80 -1.80 8.62 -15.33
C ALA A 80 -1.79 7.09 -15.17
N VAL A 81 -1.71 6.59 -13.93
CA VAL A 81 -1.73 5.13 -13.65
C VAL A 81 -3.14 4.57 -13.51
N SER A 82 -4.18 5.42 -13.53
CA SER A 82 -5.56 4.97 -13.40
C SER A 82 -6.06 4.36 -14.71
N PHE A 83 -6.19 3.03 -14.72
CA PHE A 83 -6.92 2.31 -15.75
C PHE A 83 -8.42 2.64 -15.78
N SER A 84 -8.94 3.43 -14.83
CA SER A 84 -10.36 3.81 -14.81
C SER A 84 -10.80 4.52 -16.09
N ARG A 85 -9.95 5.37 -16.70
CA ARG A 85 -10.26 6.08 -17.94
C ARG A 85 -10.30 5.11 -19.14
N PRO A 86 -9.27 4.28 -19.38
CA PRO A 86 -9.32 3.22 -20.37
C PRO A 86 -10.49 2.25 -20.17
N LEU A 87 -10.73 1.78 -18.94
CA LEU A 87 -11.84 0.86 -18.61
C LEU A 87 -13.21 1.49 -18.85
N ARG A 88 -13.40 2.75 -18.47
CA ARG A 88 -14.67 3.47 -18.69
C ARG A 88 -14.89 3.76 -20.18
N ALA A 89 -13.81 4.00 -20.94
CA ALA A 89 -13.88 4.12 -22.39
C ALA A 89 -14.24 2.78 -23.05
N MET A 90 -13.62 1.68 -22.65
CA MET A 90 -14.00 0.33 -23.12
C MET A 90 -15.44 -0.01 -22.76
N ASN A 91 -15.89 0.25 -21.52
CA ASN A 91 -17.27 -0.01 -21.12
C ASN A 91 -18.29 0.83 -21.93
N LYS A 92 -17.92 2.02 -22.41
CA LYS A 92 -18.77 2.79 -23.33
C LYS A 92 -18.81 2.19 -24.74
N VAL A 93 -17.72 1.56 -25.18
CA VAL A 93 -17.62 0.92 -26.51
C VAL A 93 -18.30 -0.45 -26.51
N PHE A 94 -18.24 -1.20 -25.40
CA PHE A 94 -18.76 -2.57 -25.29
C PHE A 94 -20.12 -2.69 -24.58
N SER A 95 -20.65 -1.62 -23.98
CA SER A 95 -22.06 -1.55 -23.58
C SER A 95 -22.83 -0.69 -24.59
N PRO A 96 -23.48 -1.29 -25.60
CA PRO A 96 -24.44 -0.53 -26.39
C PRO A 96 -25.59 -0.12 -25.46
N ALA A 97 -26.01 1.13 -25.58
CA ALA A 97 -27.15 1.66 -24.84
C ALA A 97 -28.34 0.68 -24.94
N ARG A 98 -28.87 0.27 -23.79
CA ARG A 98 -30.26 -0.19 -23.69
C ARG A 98 -31.16 1.02 -23.56
#